data_AF-A0A9J6GB30-F1
#
_entry.id   AF-A0A9J6GB30-F1
#
_cell.length_a   1.000
_cell.length_b   1.000
_cell.length_c   1.000
_cell.angle_alpha   90.00
_cell.angle_beta   90.00
_cell.angle_gamma   90.00
#
_symmetry.space_group_name_H-M   'P 1'
#
loop_
_entity.id
_entity.type
_entity.pdbx_description
1 polymer ?
#
loop_
_entity_poly.entity_id
_entity_poly.type
_entity_poly.pdbx_seq_one_letter_code
_entity_poly.pdbx_strand_id
1 'polypeptide(L)' 'MYAKREIPTLGSVRKAVNKDDDLPNFTKTTLWRLMKDMGFTYDRRIRNLGIIVWHRRYLRAVKEFRRQDRGNC' A
#
# COMPACT_ATOMS: atom_id res chain seq x y z
N MET A 1 17.41 -11.03 8.23
CA MET A 1 16.68 -11.33 6.98
C MET A 1 15.19 -10.99 7.17
N TYR A 2 14.81 -9.87 6.55
CA TYR A 2 13.49 -9.37 6.14
C TYR A 2 12.26 -9.53 7.04
N ALA A 3 11.81 -8.41 7.62
CA ALA A 3 10.45 -7.96 7.35
C ALA A 3 10.58 -6.63 6.59
N LYS A 4 10.31 -6.64 5.28
CA LYS A 4 9.88 -5.40 4.63
C LYS A 4 8.74 -4.88 5.50
N ARG A 5 8.76 -3.60 5.89
CA ARG A 5 7.71 -2.94 6.70
C ARG A 5 6.39 -2.79 5.91
N GLU A 6 5.97 -3.87 5.27
CA GLU A 6 4.76 -3.99 4.48
C GLU A 6 3.83 -4.91 5.23
N ILE A 7 2.75 -4.34 5.78
CA ILE A 7 1.65 -5.10 6.35
C ILE A 7 1.16 -6.06 5.25
N PRO A 8 1.20 -7.39 5.46
CA PRO A 8 0.86 -8.35 4.43
C PRO A 8 -0.61 -8.20 4.03
N THR A 9 -0.87 -8.20 2.73
CA THR A 9 -2.24 -8.22 2.23
C THR A 9 -2.81 -9.63 2.29
N LEU A 10 -4.13 -9.77 2.32
CA LEU A 10 -4.80 -11.09 2.23
C LEU A 10 -4.31 -11.92 1.03
N GLY A 11 -3.99 -11.26 -0.10
CA GLY A 11 -3.43 -11.93 -1.27
C GLY A 11 -2.02 -12.45 -1.06
N SER A 12 -1.19 -11.70 -0.33
CA SER A 12 0.17 -12.11 0.05
C SER A 12 0.13 -13.32 0.99
N VAL A 13 -0.76 -13.29 1.99
CA VAL A 13 -0.96 -14.41 2.94
C VAL A 13 -1.42 -15.66 2.18
N ARG A 14 -2.43 -15.54 1.31
CA ARG A 14 -2.91 -16.69 0.51
C ARG A 14 -1.81 -17.33 -0.32
N LYS A 15 -0.95 -16.53 -0.97
CA LYS A 15 0.16 -17.06 -1.76
C LYS A 15 1.18 -17.81 -0.90
N ALA A 16 1.44 -17.34 0.32
CA ALA A 16 2.36 -18.01 1.23
C ALA A 16 1.77 -19.34 1.72
N VAL A 17 0.50 -19.33 2.16
CA VAL A 17 -0.17 -20.53 2.67
C VAL A 17 -0.34 -21.59 1.58
N ASN A 18 -0.77 -21.20 0.38
CA ASN A 18 -0.96 -22.15 -0.73
C ASN A 18 0.36 -22.65 -1.35
N LYS A 19 1.50 -22.07 -0.97
CA LYS A 19 2.82 -22.54 -1.40
C LYS A 19 3.38 -23.60 -0.43
N ASP A 20 2.83 -23.68 0.77
CA ASP A 20 3.23 -24.64 1.77
C ASP A 20 2.54 -25.98 1.50
N ASP A 21 3.33 -27.03 1.25
CA ASP A 21 2.82 -28.36 0.89
C ASP A 21 2.09 -29.03 2.06
N ASP A 22 2.34 -28.60 3.30
CA ASP A 22 1.68 -29.10 4.51
C ASP A 22 0.29 -28.49 4.74
N LEU A 23 -0.07 -27.42 4.00
CA LEU A 23 -1.35 -26.74 4.14
C LEU A 23 -2.23 -26.92 2.91
N PRO A 24 -3.55 -27.10 3.09
CA PRO A 24 -4.46 -27.21 1.96
C PRO A 24 -4.58 -25.87 1.22
N ASN A 25 -4.88 -25.94 -0.07
CA ASN A 25 -5.11 -24.76 -0.89
C ASN A 25 -6.38 -24.02 -0.44
N PHE A 26 -6.23 -22.77 0.00
CA PHE A 26 -7.36 -21.92 0.39
C PHE A 26 -7.79 -20.99 -0.73
N THR A 27 -9.11 -20.80 -0.84
CA THR A 27 -9.67 -19.68 -1.61
C THR A 27 -9.53 -18.38 -0.81
N LYS A 28 -9.61 -17.24 -1.50
CA LYS A 28 -9.50 -15.91 -0.87
C LYS A 28 -10.58 -15.68 0.20
N THR A 29 -11.80 -16.14 -0.04
CA THR A 29 -12.95 -15.98 0.87
C THR A 29 -12.82 -16.89 2.08
N THR A 30 -12.42 -18.15 1.89
CA THR A 30 -12.18 -19.09 2.98
C THR A 30 -11.08 -18.58 3.92
N LEU A 31 -9.94 -18.15 3.35
CA LEU A 31 -8.84 -17.60 4.15
C LEU A 31 -9.27 -16.35 4.94
N TRP A 32 -10.07 -15.47 4.33
CA TRP A 32 -10.56 -14.28 5.03
C TRP A 32 -11.46 -14.62 6.22
N ARG A 33 -12.35 -15.62 6.08
CA ARG A 33 -13.20 -16.10 7.19
C ARG A 33 -12.35 -16.69 8.31
N LEU A 34 -11.41 -17.58 7.98
CA LEU A 34 -10.50 -18.18 8.96
C LEU A 34 -9.68 -17.12 9.71
N MET A 35 -9.15 -16.13 9.00
CA MET A 35 -8.43 -15.02 9.63
C MET A 35 -9.32 -14.23 10.58
N LYS A 36 -10.58 -13.99 10.22
CA LYS A 36 -11.55 -13.33 11.09
C LYS A 36 -11.86 -14.16 12.33
N ASP A 37 -12.04 -15.48 12.17
CA ASP A 37 -12.33 -16.41 13.26
C ASP A 37 -11.15 -16.56 14.22
N MET A 38 -9.92 -16.46 13.71
CA MET A 38 -8.69 -16.41 14.52
C MET A 38 -8.46 -15.04 15.21
N GLY A 39 -9.35 -14.07 15.02
CA GLY A 39 -9.26 -12.74 15.65
C GLY A 39 -8.35 -11.75 14.91
N PHE A 40 -7.93 -12.02 13.68
CA PHE A 40 -7.18 -11.03 12.91
C PHE A 40 -8.09 -9.87 12.49
N THR A 41 -7.64 -8.65 12.79
CA THR A 41 -8.32 -7.42 12.37
C THR A 41 -7.76 -6.95 11.03
N TYR A 42 -8.65 -6.77 10.05
CA TYR A 42 -8.28 -6.15 8.78
C TYR A 42 -8.36 -4.63 8.91
N ASP A 43 -7.22 -3.96 8.91
CA ASP A 43 -7.15 -2.49 8.89
C ASP A 43 -6.95 -1.97 7.46
N ARG A 44 -7.73 -0.96 7.06
CA ARG A 44 -7.60 -0.34 5.75
C ARG A 44 -6.39 0.58 5.77
N ARG A 45 -5.35 0.21 5.01
CA ARG A 45 -4.13 1.03 4.86
C ARG A 45 -4.49 2.45 4.37
N ILE A 46 -4.50 3.42 5.28
CA ILE A 46 -4.62 4.83 4.92
C ILE A 46 -3.30 5.23 4.27
N ARG A 47 -3.30 5.40 2.94
CA ARG A 47 -2.17 6.04 2.27
C ARG A 47 -2.20 7.51 2.69
N ASN A 48 -1.29 7.93 3.55
CA ASN A 48 -1.05 9.35 3.84
C ASN A 48 -0.43 10.02 2.60
N LEU A 49 -1.26 10.23 1.58
CA LEU A 49 -0.89 10.88 0.32
C LEU A 49 -0.76 12.39 0.47
N GLY A 50 -1.15 12.96 1.61
CA GLY A 50 -1.11 14.40 1.88
C GLY A 50 0.26 15.01 1.59
N ILE A 51 1.34 14.38 2.06
CA ILE A 51 2.72 14.85 1.84
C ILE A 51 3.11 14.78 0.37
N ILE A 52 2.78 13.68 -0.32
CA ILE A 52 3.10 13.47 -1.74
C ILE A 52 2.32 14.47 -2.62
N VAL A 53 1.04 14.67 -2.33
CA VAL A 53 0.17 15.63 -3.03
C VAL A 53 0.66 17.05 -2.78
N TRP A 54 0.99 17.40 -1.54
CA TRP A 54 1.56 18.70 -1.17
C TRP A 54 2.86 18.97 -1.93
N HIS A 55 3.79 18.01 -1.95
CA HIS A 55 5.06 18.15 -2.65
C HIS A 55 4.86 18.35 -4.16
N ARG A 56 3.96 17.60 -4.79
CA ARG A 56 3.62 17.77 -6.22
C ARG A 56 2.96 19.13 -6.51
N ARG A 57 2.20 19.69 -5.58
CA ARG A 57 1.61 21.05 -5.72
C ARG A 57 2.69 22.11 -5.57
N TYR A 58 3.56 21.98 -4.57
CA TYR A 58 4.68 22.88 -4.34
C TYR A 58 5.62 22.95 -5.55
N LEU A 59 6.06 21.81 -6.09
CA LEU A 59 6.93 21.79 -7.27
C LEU A 59 6.28 22.41 -8.51
N ARG A 60 4.96 22.24 -8.69
CA ARG A 60 4.23 22.90 -9.78
C ARG A 60 4.23 24.42 -9.60
N ALA A 61 3.96 24.91 -8.40
CA ALA A 61 4.00 26.33 -8.10
C ALA A 61 5.40 26.91 -8.36
N VAL A 62 6.46 26.27 -7.85
CA VAL A 62 7.86 26.71 -8.08
C VAL A 62 8.21 26.74 -9.57
N LYS A 63 7.77 25.74 -10.34
CA LYS A 63 8.00 25.69 -11.79
C LYS A 63 7.31 26.85 -12.52
N GLU A 64 6.10 27.20 -12.08
CA GLU A 64 5.32 28.29 -12.65
C GLU A 64 5.93 29.66 -12.32
N PHE A 65 6.35 29.88 -11.06
CA PHE A 65 7.10 31.07 -10.67
C PHE A 65 8.37 31.26 -11.51
N ARG A 66 9.13 30.18 -11.74
CA ARG A 66 10.35 30.23 -12.58
C ARG A 66 10.06 30.47 -14.07
N ARG A 67 8.85 30.16 -14.54
CA ARG A 67 8.44 30.47 -15.93
C ARG A 67 8.10 31.95 -16.07
N GLN A 68 7.32 32.49 -15.14
CA GLN A 68 6.95 33.90 -15.13
C GLN A 68 8.18 34.80 -15.03
N ASP A 69 9.15 34.44 -14.19
CA ASP A 69 10.41 35.18 -14.01
C ASP A 69 11.31 35.15 -15.28
N ARG A 70 11.16 34.14 -16.14
CA ARG A 70 11.89 34.03 -17.43
C ARG A 70 11.16 34.63 -18.63
N GLY A 71 9.87 34.89 -18.51
CA GLY A 71 9.04 35.53 -19.54
C GLY A 71 8.92 37.05 -19.37
N ASN A 72 9.53 37.60 -18.31
CA ASN A 72 9.53 39.03 -17.99
C ASN A 72 10.85 39.72 -18.43
N CYS A 73 11.50 39.19 -19.47
CA CYS A 73 12.64 39.81 -20.17
C CYS A 73 12.23 40.19 -21.59
#